data_AF-A0A8J6TBU5-F1
#
_entry.id   AF-A0A8J6TBU5-F1
#
_cell.length_a   1.000
_cell.length_b   1.000
_cell.length_c   1.000
_cell.angle_alpha   90.00
_cell.angle_beta   90.00
_cell.angle_gamma   90.00
#
_symmetry.space_group_name_H-M   'P 1'
#
loop_
_entity.id
_entity.type
_entity.pdbx_description
1 polymer ?
#
loop_
_entity_poly.entity_id
_entity_poly.type
_entity_poly.pdbx_seq_one_letter_code
_entity_poly.pdbx_strand_id
1 'polypeptide(L)'
;MRYLIAKPALRLVLLFLLFLSSCAFVPRTVDLTKIETRMAIPPDNLSNLYHVRFGIFEDKRQNKDKLGFARNKLMMITTTVSLQGNMSNLYKQIVKKNFASVGIGEGDSELLVEGSMLEAKTDALGPDNIYVQIKTSLTIINAINNTPIFNKILKGYQVVPVTQISNFAWEEAFVGAMNQINDQIQLIAVETINLFSKSKADHYQKLVEAKKEKAQDLIDVLIEGFDDGIRTIKQQDRDEALMNAKLQAIERAGTSITSFTKVENFTLKKEWIESKAKAVLLPGFQIIDKGYQEDGTYLVILSGKIKVKR
;
A
#
# COMPACT_ATOMS: atom_id res chain seq x y z
N MET A 1 -98.55 -26.15 -36.40
CA MET A 1 -97.27 -26.86 -36.67
C MET A 1 -96.13 -25.86 -36.55
N ARG A 2 -95.14 -26.18 -35.71
CA ARG A 2 -93.74 -25.74 -35.73
C ARG A 2 -93.38 -24.31 -35.28
N TYR A 3 -93.10 -24.24 -33.97
CA TYR A 3 -92.02 -23.46 -33.36
C TYR A 3 -90.65 -23.82 -33.96
N LEU A 4 -89.78 -22.86 -34.27
CA LEU A 4 -88.32 -23.04 -34.41
C LEU A 4 -87.62 -21.66 -34.38
N ILE A 5 -87.17 -21.21 -33.21
CA ILE A 5 -85.81 -21.34 -32.63
C ILE A 5 -84.87 -20.21 -33.11
N ALA A 6 -84.58 -19.34 -32.14
CA ALA A 6 -83.66 -18.23 -32.22
C ALA A 6 -82.20 -18.66 -32.00
N LYS A 7 -81.29 -17.97 -32.71
CA LYS A 7 -79.85 -17.72 -32.48
C LYS A 7 -78.90 -18.91 -32.30
N PRO A 8 -77.79 -18.88 -33.08
CA PRO A 8 -76.48 -18.96 -32.44
C PRO A 8 -75.44 -18.03 -33.12
N ALA A 9 -75.53 -16.72 -32.90
CA ALA A 9 -74.47 -15.77 -33.34
C ALA A 9 -73.54 -15.31 -32.19
N LEU A 10 -73.83 -15.71 -30.94
CA LEU A 10 -73.12 -15.20 -29.76
C LEU A 10 -72.13 -16.21 -29.13
N ARG A 11 -71.96 -17.40 -29.71
CA ARG A 11 -71.04 -18.43 -29.19
C ARG A 11 -69.67 -18.47 -29.89
N LEU A 12 -69.52 -17.81 -31.05
CA LEU A 12 -68.25 -17.83 -31.79
C LEU A 12 -67.28 -16.71 -31.38
N VAL A 13 -67.81 -15.59 -30.85
CA VAL A 13 -66.98 -14.43 -30.45
C VAL A 13 -66.32 -14.62 -29.08
N LEU A 14 -66.88 -15.49 -28.22
CA LEU A 14 -66.31 -15.76 -26.89
C LEU A 14 -65.13 -16.76 -26.93
N LEU A 15 -64.95 -17.50 -28.02
CA LEU A 15 -63.88 -18.49 -28.15
C LEU A 15 -62.58 -17.93 -28.76
N PHE A 16 -62.63 -16.72 -29.34
CA PHE A 16 -61.46 -16.05 -29.90
C PHE A 16 -60.70 -15.17 -28.89
N LEU A 17 -61.31 -14.89 -27.72
CA LEU A 17 -60.68 -14.11 -26.64
C LEU A 17 -59.85 -14.94 -25.65
N LEU A 18 -59.82 -16.27 -25.78
CA LEU A 18 -59.03 -17.14 -24.89
C LEU A 18 -57.62 -17.48 -25.42
N PHE A 19 -57.24 -17.00 -26.61
CA PHE A 19 -55.91 -17.21 -27.18
C PHE A 19 -54.98 -15.98 -27.14
N LEU A 20 -55.38 -14.91 -26.45
CA LEU A 20 -54.64 -13.65 -26.40
C LEU A 20 -54.43 -13.15 -24.96
N SER A 21 -53.74 -13.91 -24.09
CA SER A 21 -52.99 -13.35 -22.95
C SER A 21 -52.34 -14.42 -22.07
N SER A 22 -51.52 -15.26 -22.66
CA SER A 22 -50.50 -16.01 -21.91
C SER A 22 -49.16 -15.73 -22.56
N CYS A 23 -48.78 -14.45 -22.63
CA CYS A 23 -47.40 -14.09 -22.85
C CYS A 23 -46.62 -14.59 -21.64
N ALA A 24 -46.13 -15.83 -21.73
CA ALA A 24 -45.03 -16.27 -20.89
C ALA A 24 -43.90 -15.26 -21.13
N PHE A 25 -43.69 -14.39 -20.14
CA PHE A 25 -42.60 -13.44 -20.13
C PHE A 25 -41.31 -14.26 -20.07
N VAL A 26 -40.72 -14.51 -21.24
CA VAL A 26 -39.38 -15.06 -21.34
C VAL A 26 -38.46 -13.91 -20.92
N PRO A 27 -37.74 -14.01 -19.78
CA PRO A 27 -36.82 -12.97 -19.38
C PRO A 27 -35.78 -12.81 -20.51
N ARG A 28 -35.81 -11.68 -21.19
CA ARG A 28 -34.72 -11.30 -22.09
C ARG A 28 -33.48 -11.07 -21.24
N THR A 29 -32.36 -11.59 -21.70
CA THR A 29 -31.04 -11.38 -21.10
C THR A 29 -30.83 -9.88 -20.87
N VAL A 30 -30.37 -9.52 -19.67
CA VAL A 30 -30.03 -8.13 -19.37
C VAL A 30 -28.65 -7.87 -19.96
N ASP A 31 -28.59 -7.00 -20.97
CA ASP A 31 -27.35 -6.67 -21.67
C ASP A 31 -26.69 -5.46 -21.01
N LEU A 32 -25.74 -5.73 -20.11
CA LEU A 32 -24.98 -4.70 -19.40
C LEU A 32 -24.06 -3.90 -20.32
N THR A 33 -23.87 -4.33 -21.58
CA THR A 33 -23.08 -3.55 -22.55
C THR A 33 -23.84 -2.32 -23.05
N LYS A 34 -25.16 -2.25 -22.82
CA LYS A 34 -26.05 -1.15 -23.24
C LYS A 34 -26.53 -0.25 -22.12
N ILE A 35 -26.15 -0.53 -20.87
CA ILE A 35 -26.38 0.43 -19.79
C ILE A 35 -25.49 1.63 -20.09
N GLU A 36 -26.09 2.72 -20.56
CA GLU A 36 -25.41 4.00 -20.66
C GLU A 36 -24.75 4.29 -19.32
N THR A 37 -23.44 4.53 -19.35
CA THR A 37 -22.67 4.96 -18.19
C THR A 37 -23.17 6.32 -17.75
N ARG A 38 -24.31 6.37 -17.04
CA ARG A 38 -24.69 7.48 -16.15
C ARG A 38 -23.81 7.46 -14.90
N MET A 39 -22.52 7.26 -15.09
CA MET A 39 -21.52 7.71 -14.15
C MET A 39 -20.84 8.86 -14.86
N ALA A 40 -21.33 10.07 -14.63
CA ALA A 40 -20.61 11.27 -14.99
C ALA A 40 -19.15 11.09 -14.54
N ILE A 41 -18.26 11.15 -15.52
CA ILE A 41 -16.82 11.05 -15.33
C ILE A 41 -16.42 12.33 -14.59
N PRO A 42 -16.03 12.29 -13.30
CA PRO A 42 -15.40 13.46 -12.72
C PRO A 42 -14.03 13.63 -13.40
N PRO A 43 -13.58 14.88 -13.59
CA PRO A 43 -12.40 15.18 -14.36
C PRO A 43 -11.17 14.54 -13.72
N ASP A 44 -10.34 13.92 -14.56
CA ASP A 44 -8.94 13.62 -14.27
C ASP A 44 -8.26 14.93 -13.84
N ASN A 45 -8.16 15.23 -12.54
CA ASN A 45 -7.22 16.23 -11.98
C ASN A 45 -7.27 16.35 -10.45
N LEU A 46 -7.12 15.23 -9.75
CA LEU A 46 -6.33 15.27 -8.52
C LEU A 46 -4.94 14.79 -8.93
N SER A 47 -3.92 15.64 -8.76
CA SER A 47 -2.53 15.26 -8.93
C SER A 47 -2.31 13.88 -8.30
N ASN A 48 -1.88 12.89 -9.08
CA ASN A 48 -1.61 11.53 -8.60
C ASN A 48 -0.44 11.58 -7.60
N LEU A 49 -0.71 11.94 -6.35
CA LEU A 49 0.27 12.06 -5.27
C LEU A 49 0.89 10.70 -4.94
N TYR A 50 0.13 9.63 -5.19
CA TYR A 50 0.52 8.26 -4.99
C TYR A 50 0.18 7.44 -6.25
N HIS A 51 0.97 6.41 -6.49
CA HIS A 51 0.73 5.46 -7.57
C HIS A 51 0.50 4.06 -6.99
N VAL A 52 -0.33 3.27 -7.64
CA VAL A 52 -0.47 1.83 -7.42
C VAL A 52 -0.49 1.10 -8.75
N ARG A 53 0.03 -0.12 -8.75
CA ARG A 53 -0.15 -1.03 -9.88
C ARG A 53 -1.52 -1.68 -9.75
N PHE A 54 -2.32 -1.64 -10.81
CA PHE A 54 -3.58 -2.39 -10.86
C PHE A 54 -3.33 -3.72 -11.58
N GLY A 55 -3.51 -4.82 -10.85
CA GLY A 55 -3.32 -6.17 -11.36
C GLY A 55 -4.52 -6.70 -12.15
N ILE A 56 -4.61 -8.02 -12.20
CA ILE A 56 -5.69 -8.71 -12.90
C ILE A 56 -6.95 -8.68 -12.02
N PHE A 57 -8.07 -8.34 -12.65
CA PHE A 57 -9.39 -8.47 -12.03
C PHE A 57 -10.06 -9.70 -12.60
N GLU A 58 -10.24 -10.73 -11.79
CA GLU A 58 -10.75 -12.02 -12.27
C GLU A 58 -12.20 -12.24 -11.89
N ASP A 59 -12.96 -12.82 -12.83
CA ASP A 59 -14.28 -13.36 -12.52
C ASP A 59 -14.15 -14.84 -12.14
N LYS A 60 -14.19 -15.12 -10.84
CA LYS A 60 -14.08 -16.45 -10.24
C LYS A 60 -15.45 -17.09 -9.98
N ARG A 61 -16.55 -16.47 -10.43
CA ARG A 61 -17.88 -17.05 -10.33
C ARG A 61 -17.91 -18.39 -11.06
N GLN A 62 -18.53 -19.40 -10.44
CA GLN A 62 -18.73 -20.71 -11.08
C GLN A 62 -19.64 -20.63 -12.31
N ASN A 63 -20.50 -19.61 -12.40
CA ASN A 63 -21.45 -19.43 -13.49
C ASN A 63 -21.33 -18.01 -14.06
N LYS A 64 -20.43 -17.82 -15.03
CA LYS A 64 -20.10 -16.48 -15.57
C LYS A 64 -21.26 -15.86 -16.34
N ASP A 65 -22.08 -16.71 -16.95
CA ASP A 65 -23.21 -16.32 -17.79
C ASP A 65 -24.46 -15.97 -16.98
N LYS A 66 -24.48 -16.15 -15.65
CA LYS A 66 -25.68 -15.97 -14.82
C LYS A 66 -25.37 -15.17 -13.56
N LEU A 67 -26.28 -14.28 -13.15
CA LEU A 67 -26.23 -13.68 -11.82
C LEU A 67 -27.04 -14.44 -10.77
N GLY A 68 -27.64 -15.57 -11.12
CA GLY A 68 -28.22 -16.48 -10.12
C GLY A 68 -29.40 -17.29 -10.65
N PHE A 69 -29.95 -18.11 -9.75
CA PHE A 69 -31.07 -19.00 -9.99
C PHE A 69 -32.25 -18.52 -9.17
N ALA A 70 -33.28 -17.96 -9.81
CA ALA A 70 -34.57 -17.75 -9.15
C ALA A 70 -35.40 -19.03 -9.27
N ARG A 71 -35.83 -19.61 -8.14
CA ARG A 71 -36.87 -20.64 -8.12
C ARG A 71 -38.19 -19.97 -7.76
N ASN A 72 -38.98 -19.61 -8.76
CA ASN A 72 -40.35 -19.21 -8.49
C ASN A 72 -41.19 -20.47 -8.21
N LYS A 73 -41.76 -20.57 -7.01
CA LYS A 73 -42.55 -21.75 -6.58
C LYS A 73 -44.02 -21.66 -7.00
N LEU A 74 -44.45 -20.54 -7.60
CA LEU A 74 -45.86 -20.28 -7.89
C LEU A 74 -46.29 -20.47 -9.34
N MET A 75 -45.38 -20.63 -10.30
CA MET A 75 -45.72 -21.11 -11.64
C MET A 75 -44.52 -21.85 -12.22
N MET A 76 -44.81 -22.87 -13.02
CA MET A 76 -43.91 -23.86 -13.62
C MET A 76 -42.91 -23.27 -14.65
N ILE A 77 -42.35 -22.09 -14.41
CA ILE A 77 -41.40 -21.39 -15.30
C ILE A 77 -40.18 -20.97 -14.46
N THR A 78 -39.09 -21.70 -14.63
CA THR A 78 -37.78 -21.31 -14.11
C THR A 78 -37.25 -20.14 -14.93
N THR A 79 -37.54 -18.91 -14.52
CA THR A 79 -36.99 -17.71 -15.16
C THR A 79 -35.56 -17.49 -14.68
N THR A 80 -34.57 -17.82 -15.51
CA THR A 80 -33.17 -17.45 -15.27
C THR A 80 -32.91 -16.06 -15.82
N VAL A 81 -32.37 -15.17 -15.00
CA VAL A 81 -31.86 -13.87 -15.47
C VAL A 81 -30.35 -13.95 -15.56
N SER A 82 -29.84 -13.93 -16.79
CA SER A 82 -28.42 -13.72 -17.08
C SER A 82 -28.19 -12.23 -17.28
N LEU A 83 -27.33 -11.60 -16.49
CA LEU A 83 -26.69 -10.37 -16.97
C LEU A 83 -25.47 -10.76 -17.79
N GLN A 84 -25.47 -10.29 -19.02
CA GLN A 84 -24.41 -10.51 -19.97
C GLN A 84 -23.55 -9.23 -19.99
N GLY A 85 -22.26 -9.35 -19.68
CA GLY A 85 -21.35 -8.22 -19.62
C GLY A 85 -20.04 -8.55 -18.93
N ASN A 86 -19.00 -7.76 -19.18
CA ASN A 86 -17.69 -7.97 -18.57
C ASN A 86 -17.67 -7.42 -17.13
N MET A 87 -18.18 -8.23 -16.21
CA MET A 87 -18.26 -7.93 -14.78
C MET A 87 -16.89 -7.65 -14.13
N SER A 88 -15.85 -8.34 -14.60
CA SER A 88 -14.47 -8.09 -14.20
C SER A 88 -14.05 -6.66 -14.57
N ASN A 89 -14.34 -6.23 -15.80
CA ASN A 89 -14.01 -4.89 -16.27
C ASN A 89 -14.80 -3.81 -15.52
N LEU A 90 -16.10 -4.02 -15.27
CA LEU A 90 -16.91 -3.11 -14.46
C LEU A 90 -16.31 -2.94 -13.06
N TYR A 91 -15.97 -4.05 -12.40
CA TYR A 91 -15.37 -4.01 -11.07
C TYR A 91 -14.01 -3.32 -11.08
N LYS A 92 -13.16 -3.60 -12.07
CA LYS A 92 -11.88 -2.91 -12.28
C LYS A 92 -12.06 -1.40 -12.42
N GLN A 93 -13.03 -0.95 -13.21
CA GLN A 93 -13.30 0.49 -13.41
C GLN A 93 -13.75 1.17 -12.12
N ILE A 94 -14.63 0.52 -11.34
CA ILE A 94 -15.08 1.02 -10.04
C ILE A 94 -13.89 1.17 -9.09
N VAL A 95 -13.03 0.15 -9.00
CA VAL A 95 -11.83 0.19 -8.15
C VAL A 95 -10.90 1.32 -8.58
N LYS A 96 -10.55 1.39 -9.88
CA LYS A 96 -9.69 2.46 -10.41
C LYS A 96 -10.24 3.85 -10.12
N LYS A 97 -11.54 4.07 -10.35
CA LYS A 97 -12.19 5.37 -10.13
C LYS A 97 -12.14 5.81 -8.66
N ASN A 98 -12.40 4.90 -7.73
CA ASN A 98 -12.37 5.22 -6.30
C ASN A 98 -10.95 5.46 -5.77
N PHE A 99 -9.95 4.77 -6.31
CA PHE A 99 -8.55 5.05 -5.99
C PHE A 99 -8.11 6.40 -6.59
N ALA A 100 -8.50 6.69 -7.83
CA ALA A 100 -8.22 7.97 -8.46
C ALA A 100 -8.89 9.15 -7.74
N SER A 101 -10.12 8.99 -7.24
CA SER A 101 -10.85 10.07 -6.54
C SER A 101 -10.21 10.48 -5.21
N VAL A 102 -9.36 9.62 -4.64
CA VAL A 102 -8.58 9.93 -3.44
C VAL A 102 -7.15 10.40 -3.76
N GLY A 103 -6.77 10.48 -5.04
CA GLY A 103 -5.43 10.90 -5.48
C GLY A 103 -4.42 9.76 -5.63
N ILE A 104 -4.89 8.51 -5.73
CA ILE A 104 -4.07 7.35 -6.10
C ILE A 104 -4.25 7.06 -7.59
N GLY A 105 -3.21 7.33 -8.38
CA GLY A 105 -3.17 7.03 -9.80
C GLY A 105 -2.67 5.62 -10.11
N GLU A 106 -2.86 5.22 -11.37
CA GLU A 106 -2.13 4.08 -11.93
C GLU A 106 -0.68 4.48 -12.20
N GLY A 107 0.27 3.60 -11.89
CA GLY A 107 1.68 3.81 -12.15
C GLY A 107 2.55 2.79 -11.46
N ASP A 108 3.87 2.88 -11.69
CA ASP A 108 4.82 2.00 -11.03
C ASP A 108 4.84 2.24 -9.52
N SER A 109 4.63 1.17 -8.77
CA SER A 109 4.47 1.23 -7.32
C SER A 109 4.82 -0.10 -6.67
N GLU A 110 5.25 -0.02 -5.41
CA GLU A 110 5.46 -1.17 -4.55
C GLU A 110 4.13 -1.83 -4.14
N LEU A 111 2.98 -1.17 -4.35
CA LEU A 111 1.68 -1.77 -4.10
C LEU A 111 1.00 -2.22 -5.38
N LEU A 112 0.43 -3.42 -5.32
CA LEU A 112 -0.39 -4.04 -6.35
C LEU A 112 -1.81 -4.23 -5.81
N VAL A 113 -2.79 -3.70 -6.52
CA VAL A 113 -4.21 -3.85 -6.19
C VAL A 113 -4.82 -4.89 -7.12
N GLU A 114 -5.35 -5.97 -6.55
CA GLU A 114 -6.02 -7.04 -7.26
C GLU A 114 -7.45 -7.20 -6.76
N GLY A 115 -8.34 -7.63 -7.66
CA GLY A 115 -9.72 -7.85 -7.33
C GLY A 115 -10.22 -9.17 -7.91
N SER A 116 -11.21 -9.77 -7.25
CA SER A 116 -11.91 -10.91 -7.83
C SER A 116 -13.39 -10.83 -7.54
N MET A 117 -14.20 -11.18 -8.54
CA MET A 117 -15.62 -11.43 -8.33
C MET A 117 -15.82 -12.88 -7.91
N LEU A 118 -16.30 -13.09 -6.69
CA LEU A 118 -16.45 -14.41 -6.09
C LEU A 118 -17.83 -14.99 -6.38
N GLU A 119 -18.85 -14.15 -6.23
CA GLU A 119 -20.23 -14.58 -6.24
C GLU A 119 -21.12 -13.45 -6.72
N ALA A 120 -22.10 -13.79 -7.54
CA ALA A 120 -23.22 -12.92 -7.85
C ALA A 120 -24.44 -13.84 -7.85
N LYS A 121 -25.32 -13.64 -6.87
CA LYS A 121 -26.53 -14.41 -6.66
C LYS A 121 -27.73 -13.50 -6.72
N THR A 122 -28.80 -14.09 -7.23
CA THR A 122 -30.10 -13.51 -7.32
C THR A 122 -31.08 -14.53 -6.78
N ASP A 123 -31.97 -14.08 -5.91
CA ASP A 123 -33.06 -14.90 -5.41
C ASP A 123 -34.36 -14.07 -5.45
N ALA A 124 -35.48 -14.76 -5.51
CA ALA A 124 -36.79 -14.17 -5.27
C ALA A 124 -37.35 -14.89 -4.03
N LEU A 125 -37.12 -14.33 -2.84
CA LEU A 125 -37.81 -14.80 -1.63
C LEU A 125 -39.26 -14.31 -1.69
N GLY A 126 -40.08 -15.00 -2.47
CA GLY A 126 -41.50 -14.73 -2.63
C GLY A 126 -41.86 -13.97 -3.93
N PRO A 127 -43.17 -13.78 -4.17
CA PRO A 127 -43.66 -13.13 -5.39
C PRO A 127 -43.36 -11.63 -5.45
N ASP A 128 -43.09 -11.00 -4.30
CA ASP A 128 -43.14 -9.54 -4.16
C ASP A 128 -41.76 -8.87 -4.02
N ASN A 129 -40.67 -9.63 -4.03
CA ASN A 129 -39.33 -9.08 -3.78
C ASN A 129 -38.26 -9.70 -4.68
N ILE A 130 -37.37 -8.85 -5.17
CA ILE A 130 -36.16 -9.23 -5.88
C ILE A 130 -34.95 -9.02 -4.98
N TYR A 131 -34.08 -10.03 -4.90
CA TYR A 131 -32.87 -10.00 -4.09
C TYR A 131 -31.65 -10.15 -4.97
N VAL A 132 -30.69 -9.24 -4.82
CA VAL A 132 -29.36 -9.35 -5.44
C VAL A 132 -28.31 -9.35 -4.35
N GLN A 133 -27.44 -10.35 -4.38
CA GLN A 133 -26.26 -10.45 -3.52
C GLN A 133 -25.00 -10.57 -4.38
N ILE A 134 -24.03 -9.69 -4.15
CA ILE A 134 -22.74 -9.70 -4.84
C ILE A 134 -21.65 -9.81 -3.79
N LYS A 135 -20.66 -10.69 -4.05
CA LYS A 135 -19.45 -10.80 -3.24
C LYS A 135 -18.22 -10.65 -4.13
N THR A 136 -17.36 -9.72 -3.76
CA THR A 136 -16.05 -9.53 -4.39
C THR A 136 -14.96 -9.57 -3.33
N SER A 137 -13.73 -9.81 -3.75
CA SER A 137 -12.54 -9.58 -2.93
C SER A 137 -11.74 -8.43 -3.51
N LEU A 138 -11.10 -7.68 -2.62
CA LEU A 138 -10.10 -6.68 -2.96
C LEU A 138 -8.87 -6.95 -2.10
N THR A 139 -7.74 -7.13 -2.76
CA THR A 139 -6.46 -7.43 -2.11
C THR A 139 -5.44 -6.36 -2.50
N ILE A 140 -4.72 -5.84 -1.51
CA ILE A 140 -3.57 -4.97 -1.70
C ILE A 140 -2.34 -5.78 -1.31
N ILE A 141 -1.42 -5.93 -2.26
CA ILE A 141 -0.24 -6.77 -2.17
C ILE A 141 0.99 -5.85 -2.21
N ASN A 142 1.98 -6.13 -1.36
CA ASN A 142 3.30 -5.58 -1.54
C ASN A 142 3.98 -6.35 -2.68
N ALA A 143 4.20 -5.67 -3.79
CA ALA A 143 4.68 -6.26 -5.03
C ALA A 143 6.19 -6.53 -5.05
N ILE A 144 6.95 -6.10 -4.03
CA ILE A 144 8.37 -6.46 -3.88
C ILE A 144 8.49 -7.88 -3.33
N ASN A 145 7.71 -8.21 -2.29
CA ASN A 145 7.80 -9.49 -1.58
C ASN A 145 6.59 -10.40 -1.80
N ASN A 146 5.63 -9.97 -2.63
CA ASN A 146 4.37 -10.64 -2.94
C ASN A 146 3.54 -10.99 -1.68
N THR A 147 3.59 -10.15 -0.64
CA THR A 147 2.83 -10.38 0.60
C THR A 147 1.52 -9.59 0.60
N PRO A 148 0.37 -10.20 0.95
CA PRO A 148 -0.89 -9.47 1.07
C PRO A 148 -0.84 -8.56 2.30
N ILE A 149 -0.89 -7.26 2.08
CA ILE A 149 -0.98 -6.25 3.16
C ILE A 149 -2.42 -6.17 3.65
N PHE A 150 -3.36 -6.24 2.71
CA PHE A 150 -4.78 -6.08 2.98
C PHE A 150 -5.57 -7.04 2.10
N ASN A 151 -6.57 -7.69 2.68
CA ASN A 151 -7.54 -8.49 1.94
C ASN A 151 -8.91 -8.32 2.59
N LYS A 152 -9.91 -7.88 1.81
CA LYS A 152 -11.27 -7.72 2.30
C LYS A 152 -12.27 -8.27 1.30
N ILE A 153 -13.22 -9.03 1.84
CA ILE A 153 -14.39 -9.49 1.09
C ILE A 153 -15.46 -8.40 1.19
N LEU A 154 -15.84 -7.86 0.05
CA LEU A 154 -16.88 -6.85 -0.08
C LEU A 154 -18.19 -7.53 -0.41
N LYS A 155 -19.26 -7.08 0.22
CA LYS A 155 -20.60 -7.66 0.06
C LYS A 155 -21.58 -6.55 -0.27
N GLY A 156 -22.31 -6.71 -1.36
CA GLY A 156 -23.46 -5.89 -1.72
C GLY A 156 -24.73 -6.72 -1.59
N TYR A 157 -25.76 -6.16 -0.98
CA TYR A 157 -27.06 -6.81 -0.85
C TYR A 157 -28.18 -5.80 -1.02
N GLN A 158 -29.05 -6.02 -2.00
CA GLN A 158 -30.20 -5.15 -2.25
C GLN A 158 -31.47 -5.97 -2.35
N VAL A 159 -32.54 -5.42 -1.78
CA VAL A 159 -33.90 -5.91 -1.91
C VAL A 159 -34.71 -4.84 -2.61
N VAL A 160 -35.41 -5.21 -3.68
CA VAL A 160 -36.33 -4.33 -4.40
C VAL A 160 -37.72 -4.94 -4.31
N PRO A 161 -38.69 -4.26 -3.67
CA PRO A 161 -40.06 -4.70 -3.68
C PRO A 161 -40.64 -4.51 -5.08
N VAL A 162 -41.33 -5.52 -5.58
CA VAL A 162 -41.93 -5.53 -6.92
C VAL A 162 -43.36 -6.02 -6.85
N THR A 163 -44.24 -5.38 -7.63
CA THR A 163 -45.58 -5.92 -7.89
C THR A 163 -45.55 -6.93 -9.04
N GLN A 164 -44.56 -6.83 -9.94
CA GLN A 164 -44.29 -7.75 -11.04
C GLN A 164 -42.78 -7.86 -11.28
N ILE A 165 -42.28 -9.09 -11.46
CA ILE A 165 -40.87 -9.33 -11.78
C ILE A 165 -40.59 -8.77 -13.18
N SER A 166 -39.66 -7.81 -13.26
CA SER A 166 -39.27 -7.15 -14.51
C SER A 166 -37.75 -6.98 -14.58
N ASN A 167 -37.21 -6.80 -15.79
CA ASN A 167 -35.78 -6.54 -15.99
C ASN A 167 -35.30 -5.27 -15.28
N PHE A 168 -36.15 -4.23 -15.26
CA PHE A 168 -35.85 -2.98 -14.58
C PHE A 168 -35.61 -3.18 -13.08
N ALA A 169 -36.45 -3.98 -12.42
CA ALA A 169 -36.29 -4.23 -10.99
C ALA A 169 -35.06 -5.09 -10.66
N TRP A 170 -34.63 -5.97 -11.58
CA TRP A 170 -33.35 -6.68 -11.47
C TRP A 170 -32.16 -5.73 -11.63
N GLU A 171 -32.21 -4.80 -12.58
CA GLU A 171 -31.19 -3.76 -12.75
C GLU A 171 -31.10 -2.86 -11.53
N GLU A 172 -32.23 -2.39 -10.99
CA GLU A 172 -32.27 -1.57 -9.78
C GLU A 172 -31.65 -2.30 -8.59
N ALA A 173 -32.03 -3.56 -8.37
CA ALA A 173 -31.45 -4.37 -7.31
C ALA A 173 -29.94 -4.57 -7.48
N PHE A 174 -29.50 -4.81 -8.72
CA PHE A 174 -28.08 -4.97 -9.04
C PHE A 174 -27.29 -3.68 -8.81
N VAL A 175 -27.80 -2.55 -9.28
CA VAL A 175 -27.19 -1.23 -9.07
C VAL A 175 -27.10 -0.91 -7.58
N GLY A 176 -28.16 -1.18 -6.80
CA GLY A 176 -28.13 -0.99 -5.35
C GLY A 176 -27.04 -1.83 -4.66
N ALA A 177 -26.92 -3.11 -5.02
CA ALA A 177 -25.87 -3.97 -4.46
C ALA A 177 -24.46 -3.50 -4.88
N MET A 178 -24.29 -3.04 -6.12
CA MET A 178 -23.02 -2.52 -6.62
C MET A 178 -22.63 -1.18 -5.96
N ASN A 179 -23.61 -0.30 -5.68
CA ASN A 179 -23.35 0.95 -4.98
C ASN A 179 -22.81 0.69 -3.56
N GLN A 180 -23.35 -0.30 -2.84
CA GLN A 180 -22.80 -0.68 -1.54
C GLN A 180 -21.36 -1.20 -1.62
N ILE A 181 -21.00 -1.91 -2.70
CA ILE A 181 -19.61 -2.34 -2.95
C ILE A 181 -18.75 -1.13 -3.27
N ASN A 182 -19.23 -0.20 -4.10
CA ASN A 182 -18.55 1.04 -4.43
C ASN A 182 -18.20 1.86 -3.18
N ASP A 183 -19.15 2.03 -2.26
CA ASP A 183 -18.94 2.78 -1.00
C ASP A 183 -17.87 2.09 -0.13
N GLN A 184 -17.86 0.76 -0.06
CA GLN A 184 -16.83 0.01 0.64
C GLN A 184 -15.44 0.18 0.00
N ILE A 185 -15.36 0.20 -1.33
CA ILE A 185 -14.10 0.45 -2.05
C ILE A 185 -13.60 1.86 -1.78
N GLN A 186 -14.49 2.86 -1.77
CA GLN A 186 -14.12 4.23 -1.45
C GLN A 186 -13.49 4.33 -0.06
N LEU A 187 -14.07 3.67 0.95
CA LEU A 187 -13.50 3.61 2.29
C LEU A 187 -12.11 2.94 2.29
N ILE A 188 -11.95 1.85 1.56
CA ILE A 188 -10.65 1.15 1.44
C ILE A 188 -9.62 2.05 0.75
N ALA A 189 -10.01 2.81 -0.28
CA ALA A 189 -9.13 3.72 -0.97
C ALA A 189 -8.61 4.81 -0.01
N VAL A 190 -9.49 5.38 0.84
CA VAL A 190 -9.10 6.35 1.88
C VAL A 190 -8.19 5.71 2.93
N GLU A 191 -8.52 4.51 3.42
CA GLU A 191 -7.67 3.76 4.37
C GLU A 191 -6.28 3.48 3.78
N THR A 192 -6.21 3.16 2.49
CA THR A 192 -4.96 2.88 1.78
C THR A 192 -4.04 4.10 1.75
N ILE A 193 -4.57 5.31 1.55
CA ILE A 193 -3.77 6.55 1.64
C ILE A 193 -3.20 6.75 3.03
N ASN A 194 -4.01 6.53 4.07
CA ASN A 194 -3.54 6.68 5.44
C ASN A 194 -2.40 5.71 5.75
N LEU A 195 -2.45 4.49 5.22
CA LEU A 195 -1.35 3.53 5.30
C LEU A 195 -0.09 4.02 4.58
N PHE A 196 -0.23 4.59 3.38
CA PHE A 196 0.88 5.20 2.63
C PHE A 196 1.54 6.36 3.38
N SER A 197 0.73 7.29 3.91
CA SER A 197 1.24 8.47 4.60
C SER A 197 1.94 8.11 5.91
N LYS A 198 1.39 7.17 6.68
CA LYS A 198 2.01 6.68 7.91
C LYS A 198 3.33 5.95 7.63
N SER A 199 3.34 5.05 6.64
CA SER A 199 4.55 4.31 6.24
C SER A 199 5.69 5.25 5.81
N LYS A 200 5.40 6.27 5.00
CA LYS A 200 6.39 7.28 4.61
C LYS A 200 6.93 8.06 5.81
N ALA A 201 6.07 8.49 6.73
CA ALA A 201 6.48 9.22 7.93
C ALA A 201 7.41 8.39 8.82
N ASP A 202 7.06 7.12 9.07
CA ASP A 202 7.86 6.19 9.87
C ASP A 202 9.23 5.92 9.22
N HIS A 203 9.28 5.81 7.89
CA HIS A 203 10.54 5.64 7.15
C HIS A 203 11.46 6.87 7.30
N TYR A 204 10.92 8.09 7.17
CA TYR A 204 11.71 9.31 7.35
C TYR A 204 12.23 9.45 8.79
N GLN A 205 11.42 9.11 9.80
CA GLN A 205 11.87 9.13 11.19
C GLN A 205 13.05 8.18 11.43
N LYS A 206 12.98 6.94 10.91
CA LYS A 206 14.10 5.98 10.99
C LYS A 206 15.37 6.49 10.32
N LEU A 207 15.25 7.18 9.18
CA LEU A 207 16.40 7.78 8.51
C LEU A 207 17.02 8.92 9.31
N VAL A 208 16.20 9.74 9.97
CA VAL A 208 16.67 10.82 10.85
C VAL A 208 17.35 10.26 12.09
N GLU A 209 16.79 9.23 12.71
CA GLU A 209 17.38 8.53 13.85
C GLU A 209 18.72 7.87 13.48
N ALA A 210 18.77 7.14 12.36
CA ALA A 210 20.01 6.52 11.86
C ALA A 210 21.08 7.56 11.51
N LYS A 211 20.70 8.75 11.02
CA LYS A 211 21.62 9.87 10.82
C LYS A 211 22.11 10.44 12.15
N LYS A 212 21.25 10.55 13.15
CA LYS A 212 21.59 11.03 14.49
C LYS A 212 22.54 10.06 15.21
N GLU A 213 22.31 8.76 15.08
CA GLU A 213 23.18 7.70 15.61
C GLU A 213 24.58 7.78 14.96
N LYS A 214 24.65 7.88 13.62
CA LYS A 214 25.92 8.08 12.91
C LYS A 214 26.64 9.39 13.28
N ALA A 215 25.91 10.43 13.64
CA ALA A 215 26.49 11.69 14.10
C ALA A 215 27.01 11.60 15.55
N GLN A 216 26.38 10.79 16.41
CA GLN A 216 26.87 10.55 17.78
C GLN A 216 28.18 9.76 17.83
N ASP A 217 28.51 9.00 16.78
CA ASP A 217 29.82 8.34 16.65
C ASP A 217 30.96 9.31 16.29
N LEU A 218 30.65 10.56 15.96
CA LEU A 218 31.61 11.60 15.59
C LEU A 218 31.71 12.63 16.72
N ILE A 219 32.84 12.61 17.42
CA ILE A 219 33.13 13.56 18.49
C ILE A 219 34.10 14.60 17.94
N ASP A 220 33.70 15.88 17.94
CA ASP A 220 34.61 17.00 17.66
C ASP A 220 35.52 17.21 18.88
N VAL A 221 36.84 17.27 18.67
CA VAL A 221 37.82 17.44 19.74
C VAL A 221 38.78 18.59 19.45
N LEU A 222 39.18 19.29 20.52
CA LEU A 222 40.24 20.29 20.54
C LEU A 222 41.22 19.92 21.65
N ILE A 223 42.46 19.58 21.30
CA ILE A 223 43.40 18.91 22.22
C ILE A 223 44.79 19.50 22.12
N GLU A 224 45.41 19.60 23.28
CA GLU A 224 46.77 20.07 23.49
C GLU A 224 47.68 18.86 23.72
N GLY A 225 48.77 18.77 22.96
CA GLY A 225 49.82 17.78 23.17
C GLY A 225 51.15 18.46 23.48
N PHE A 226 51.90 17.86 24.41
CA PHE A 226 53.19 18.35 24.88
C PHE A 226 54.29 17.32 24.58
N ASP A 227 55.52 17.79 24.39
CA ASP A 227 56.72 16.95 24.34
C ASP A 227 57.24 16.61 25.75
N ASP A 228 58.38 15.91 25.83
CA ASP A 228 59.01 15.51 27.08
C ASP A 228 59.82 16.64 27.77
N GLY A 229 59.81 17.86 27.21
CA GLY A 229 60.54 19.03 27.71
C GLY A 229 62.04 19.01 27.45
N ILE A 230 62.59 18.01 26.75
CA ILE A 230 64.00 17.92 26.41
C ILE A 230 64.20 18.38 24.97
N ARG A 231 64.67 19.61 24.78
CA ARG A 231 64.88 20.17 23.43
C ARG A 231 65.80 19.31 22.57
N THR A 232 65.27 18.81 21.46
CA THR A 232 66.05 18.09 20.45
C THR A 232 66.14 18.87 19.14
N ILE A 233 67.21 18.62 18.39
CA ILE A 233 67.59 19.44 17.21
C ILE A 233 66.85 18.98 15.94
N LYS A 234 66.12 17.85 15.97
CA LYS A 234 65.66 17.12 14.78
C LYS A 234 64.14 17.06 14.60
N GLN A 235 63.39 18.06 15.08
CA GLN A 235 61.92 18.08 15.02
C GLN A 235 61.25 16.93 15.81
N GLN A 236 61.99 16.22 16.66
CA GLN A 236 61.45 15.09 17.43
C GLN A 236 60.41 15.59 18.44
N ASP A 237 60.68 16.73 19.07
CA ASP A 237 59.79 17.46 19.99
C ASP A 237 58.40 17.68 19.38
N ARG A 238 58.35 18.10 18.11
CA ARG A 238 57.09 18.30 17.38
C ARG A 238 56.35 16.99 17.15
N ASP A 239 57.06 15.95 16.72
CA ASP A 239 56.45 14.66 16.40
C ASP A 239 55.94 13.96 17.66
N GLU A 240 56.64 14.14 18.78
CA GLU A 240 56.25 13.65 20.10
C GLU A 240 55.03 14.40 20.63
N ALA A 241 55.02 15.73 20.60
CA ALA A 241 53.86 16.54 20.97
C ALA A 241 52.63 16.21 20.10
N LEU A 242 52.81 15.98 18.79
CA LEU A 242 51.73 15.58 17.89
C LEU A 242 51.22 14.17 18.19
N MET A 243 52.10 13.23 18.53
CA MET A 243 51.71 11.88 18.93
C MET A 243 50.93 11.92 20.25
N ASN A 244 51.38 12.73 21.21
CA ASN A 244 50.70 12.96 22.47
C ASN A 244 49.29 13.53 22.27
N ALA A 245 49.14 14.56 21.43
CA ALA A 245 47.82 15.14 21.10
C ALA A 245 46.85 14.10 20.49
N LYS A 246 47.36 13.20 19.63
CA LYS A 246 46.57 12.12 19.02
C LYS A 246 46.14 11.06 20.04
N LEU A 247 47.00 10.72 21.00
CA LEU A 247 46.67 9.78 22.07
C LEU A 247 45.60 10.35 22.99
N GLN A 248 45.77 11.59 23.45
CA GLN A 248 44.79 12.30 24.26
C GLN A 248 43.44 12.45 23.55
N ALA A 249 43.43 12.58 22.22
CA ALA A 249 42.22 12.53 21.39
C ALA A 249 41.46 11.24 21.59
N ILE A 250 42.13 10.12 21.43
CA ILE A 250 41.53 8.80 21.57
C ILE A 250 41.05 8.56 23.01
N GLU A 251 41.76 9.07 24.03
CA GLU A 251 41.36 8.96 25.44
C GLU A 251 40.13 9.81 25.77
N ARG A 252 40.04 11.05 25.29
CA ARG A 252 38.84 11.90 25.45
C ARG A 252 37.59 11.29 24.80
N ALA A 253 37.77 10.42 23.80
CA ALA A 253 36.70 9.63 23.21
C ALA A 253 36.27 8.42 24.08
N GLY A 254 36.77 8.30 25.32
CA GLY A 254 36.36 7.31 26.31
C GLY A 254 36.89 5.90 26.05
N THR A 255 37.91 5.75 25.21
CA THR A 255 38.48 4.44 24.84
C THR A 255 39.79 4.19 25.60
N SER A 256 39.87 3.07 26.31
CA SER A 256 41.11 2.64 26.97
C SER A 256 42.18 2.24 25.94
N ILE A 257 43.32 2.94 25.93
CA ILE A 257 44.48 2.58 25.12
C ILE A 257 45.26 1.50 25.87
N THR A 258 45.28 0.28 25.35
CA THR A 258 46.15 -0.79 25.89
C THR A 258 47.49 -0.71 25.19
N SER A 259 48.55 -0.30 25.89
CA SER A 259 49.92 -0.35 25.38
C SER A 259 50.47 -1.78 25.50
N PHE A 260 51.23 -2.22 24.49
CA PHE A 260 52.04 -3.43 24.54
C PHE A 260 53.50 -3.03 24.43
N THR A 261 54.29 -3.27 25.50
CA THR A 261 55.74 -3.03 25.48
C THR A 261 56.46 -4.33 25.14
N LYS A 262 57.09 -4.41 23.97
CA LYS A 262 57.96 -5.54 23.61
C LYS A 262 59.36 -5.28 24.16
N VAL A 263 59.82 -6.12 25.09
CA VAL A 263 61.18 -6.05 25.65
C VAL A 263 62.11 -6.91 24.78
N GLU A 264 63.08 -6.30 24.12
CA GLU A 264 64.21 -6.98 23.50
C GLU A 264 65.51 -6.53 24.18
N ASN A 265 66.29 -7.49 24.70
CA ASN A 265 67.62 -7.28 25.29
C ASN A 265 67.69 -6.23 26.42
N PHE A 266 66.71 -6.22 27.34
CA PHE A 266 66.74 -5.41 28.59
C PHE A 266 67.00 -3.90 28.40
N THR A 267 66.89 -3.38 27.18
CA THR A 267 67.05 -1.96 26.86
C THR A 267 65.70 -1.45 26.37
N LEU A 268 65.11 -0.49 27.08
CA LEU A 268 63.85 0.15 26.69
C LEU A 268 64.08 0.94 25.38
N LYS A 269 63.83 0.31 24.24
CA LYS A 269 63.76 1.02 22.96
C LYS A 269 62.37 1.62 22.79
N LYS A 270 62.35 2.91 22.50
CA LYS A 270 61.21 3.80 22.20
C LYS A 270 59.93 3.03 21.82
N GLU A 271 58.88 3.25 22.60
CA GLU A 271 57.60 2.56 22.57
C GLU A 271 56.91 2.72 21.21
N TRP A 272 56.68 1.61 20.50
CA TRP A 272 55.73 1.57 19.40
C TRP A 272 54.39 1.14 19.99
N ILE A 273 53.53 2.12 20.29
CA ILE A 273 52.15 1.84 20.70
C ILE A 273 51.38 1.41 19.44
N GLU A 274 51.36 0.10 19.15
CA GLU A 274 50.32 -0.47 18.28
C GLU A 274 48.98 -0.36 19.02
N SER A 275 48.38 0.82 18.93
CA SER A 275 47.09 1.11 19.51
C SER A 275 46.03 0.28 18.79
N LYS A 276 45.54 -0.79 19.43
CA LYS A 276 44.21 -1.37 19.11
C LYS A 276 43.13 -0.41 19.61
N ALA A 277 43.15 0.83 19.15
CA ALA A 277 42.18 1.83 19.55
C ALA A 277 40.83 1.52 18.90
N LYS A 278 39.77 1.40 19.71
CA LYS A 278 38.38 1.34 19.23
C LYS A 278 37.89 2.69 18.67
N ALA A 279 38.68 3.75 18.79
CA ALA A 279 38.42 5.05 18.20
C ALA A 279 39.53 5.44 17.22
N VAL A 280 39.14 6.01 16.07
CA VAL A 280 40.07 6.45 15.02
C VAL A 280 39.87 7.94 14.81
N LEU A 281 40.93 8.73 14.97
CA LEU A 281 40.95 10.12 14.53
C LEU A 281 40.88 10.15 13.00
N LEU A 282 39.86 10.80 12.45
CA LEU A 282 39.67 10.83 11.00
C LEU A 282 40.78 11.67 10.32
N PRO A 283 41.23 11.28 9.10
CA PRO A 283 42.16 12.09 8.33
C PRO A 283 41.52 13.45 8.00
N GLY A 284 42.27 14.54 8.17
CA GLY A 284 41.78 15.91 8.00
C GLY A 284 41.77 16.77 9.27
N PHE A 285 42.43 16.33 10.36
CA PHE A 285 42.68 17.18 11.52
C PHE A 285 43.55 18.39 11.17
N GLN A 286 43.31 19.51 11.85
CA GLN A 286 44.02 20.76 11.67
C GLN A 286 44.86 21.07 12.90
N ILE A 287 46.12 21.46 12.69
CA ILE A 287 46.95 22.05 13.74
C ILE A 287 46.60 23.52 13.78
N ILE A 288 45.96 23.95 14.88
CA ILE A 288 45.53 25.33 15.07
C ILE A 288 46.71 26.19 15.51
N ASP A 289 47.56 25.64 16.38
CA ASP A 289 48.70 26.35 16.93
C ASP A 289 49.85 25.37 17.25
N LYS A 290 51.08 25.88 17.23
CA LYS A 290 52.29 25.13 17.62
C LYS A 290 53.44 26.07 18.00
N GLY A 291 54.19 25.71 19.03
CA GLY A 291 55.36 26.52 19.44
C GLY A 291 56.01 26.03 20.72
N TYR A 292 57.19 26.59 21.01
CA TYR A 292 57.84 26.39 22.30
C TYR A 292 57.22 27.32 23.35
N GLN A 293 56.95 26.75 24.51
CA GLN A 293 56.53 27.46 25.70
C GLN A 293 57.75 28.04 26.46
N GLU A 294 57.47 28.91 27.43
CA GLU A 294 58.51 29.55 28.25
C GLU A 294 59.33 28.54 29.07
N ASP A 295 58.72 27.40 29.41
CA ASP A 295 59.34 26.29 30.13
C ASP A 295 60.22 25.39 29.26
N GLY A 296 60.27 25.64 27.95
CA GLY A 296 61.06 24.87 27.00
C GLY A 296 60.32 23.71 26.33
N THR A 297 59.09 23.39 26.74
CA THR A 297 58.26 22.35 26.13
C THR A 297 57.68 22.79 24.78
N TYR A 298 57.45 21.85 23.87
CA TYR A 298 56.79 22.10 22.59
C TYR A 298 55.30 21.74 22.67
N LEU A 299 54.44 22.74 22.44
CA LEU A 299 52.98 22.59 22.42
C LEU A 299 52.47 22.41 20.98
N VAL A 300 51.49 21.52 20.80
CA VAL A 300 50.66 21.41 19.59
C VAL A 300 49.18 21.42 19.96
N ILE A 301 48.40 22.32 19.35
CA ILE A 301 46.93 22.33 19.47
C ILE A 301 46.31 21.72 18.21
N LEU A 302 45.58 20.63 18.38
CA LEU A 302 44.95 19.85 17.31
C LEU A 302 43.42 19.94 17.41
N SER A 303 42.76 20.23 16.28
CA SER A 303 41.32 20.10 16.10
C SER A 303 40.98 19.03 15.08
N GLY A 304 40.03 18.16 15.40
CA GLY A 304 39.66 17.07 14.52
C GLY A 304 38.39 16.36 14.96
N LYS A 305 37.99 15.37 14.16
CA LYS A 305 36.82 14.51 14.43
C LYS A 305 37.27 13.10 14.73
N ILE A 306 36.78 12.55 15.82
CA ILE A 306 37.06 11.17 16.22
C ILE A 306 35.85 10.32 15.90
N LYS A 307 36.09 9.19 15.23
CA LYS A 307 35.09 8.15 15.04
C LYS A 307 35.28 7.06 16.09
N VAL A 308 34.30 6.88 16.96
CA VAL A 308 34.28 5.77 17.93
C VAL A 308 33.57 4.58 17.29
N LYS A 309 34.25 3.42 17.21
CA LYS A 309 33.64 2.18 16.77
C LYS A 309 33.06 1.48 18.00
N ARG A 310 31.73 1.60 18.17
CA ARG A 310 30.99 0.79 19.15
C ARG A 310 30.99 -0.68 18.74
#